data_AF-A0A2D6XTP2-F1
#
_entry.id   AF-A0A2D6XTP2-F1
#
_cell.length_a   1.000
_cell.length_b   1.000
_cell.length_c   1.000
_cell.angle_alpha   90.00
_cell.angle_beta   90.00
_cell.angle_gamma   90.00
#
_symmetry.space_group_name_H-M   'P 1'
#
loop_
_entity.id
_entity.type
_entity.pdbx_description
1 polymer ?
#
loop_
_entity_poly.entity_id
_entity_poly.type
_entity_poly.pdbx_seq_one_letter_code
_entity_poly.pdbx_strand_id
1 'polypeptide(L)'
;MITGFITFFIIFAVVGAILYGRRLVKTEKTDAVFGNPEKAKGGMHWVIVGSSFIILSWLYYSWDIAKSFYPKSANELCQVAKVTESLLS
;
A
#
# COMPACT_ATOMS: atom_id res chain seq x y z
N MET A 1 1.12 6.54 14.44
CA MET A 1 2.30 5.71 14.78
C MET A 1 2.20 4.31 14.17
N ILE A 2 1.19 3.51 14.53
CA ILE A 2 0.99 2.16 13.92
C ILE A 2 0.76 2.26 12.41
N THR A 3 -0.09 3.17 11.94
CA THR A 3 -0.37 3.36 10.51
C THR A 3 0.88 3.71 9.70
N GLY A 4 1.72 4.61 10.21
CA GLY A 4 3.00 4.96 9.56
C GLY A 4 3.95 3.77 9.48
N PHE A 5 4.03 2.96 10.53
CA PHE A 5 4.82 1.72 10.53
C PHE A 5 4.29 0.72 9.49
N ILE A 6 2.97 0.47 9.47
CA ILE A 6 2.34 -0.41 8.46
C ILE A 6 2.64 0.09 7.04
N THR A 7 2.49 1.40 6.80
CA THR A 7 2.77 2.01 5.49
C THR A 7 4.21 1.75 5.05
N PHE A 8 5.17 1.92 5.97
CA PHE A 8 6.58 1.63 5.70
C PHE A 8 6.80 0.16 5.31
N PHE A 9 6.22 -0.79 6.04
CA PHE A 9 6.33 -2.22 5.70
C PHE A 9 5.68 -2.59 4.37
N ILE A 10 4.56 -1.96 4.02
CA ILE A 10 3.90 -2.16 2.72
C ILE A 10 4.84 -1.73 1.58
N ILE A 11 5.52 -0.59 1.72
CA ILE A 11 6.51 -0.13 0.72
C ILE A 11 7.63 -1.15 0.55
N PHE A 12 8.17 -1.67 1.66
CA PHE A 12 9.19 -2.73 1.63
C PHE A 12 8.68 -4.01 0.98
N ALA A 13 7.43 -4.41 1.26
CA ALA A 13 6.81 -5.59 0.67
C ALA A 13 6.66 -5.45 -0.85
N VAL A 14 6.25 -4.27 -1.35
CA VAL A 14 6.16 -3.98 -2.80
C VAL A 14 7.52 -4.09 -3.47
N VAL A 15 8.54 -3.42 -2.92
CA VAL A 15 9.90 -3.46 -3.49
C VAL A 15 10.44 -4.89 -3.47
N GLY A 16 10.29 -5.61 -2.34
CA GLY A 16 10.71 -6.99 -2.20
C GLY A 16 10.02 -7.94 -3.18
N ALA A 17 8.71 -7.81 -3.35
CA ALA A 17 7.93 -8.62 -4.27
C ALA A 17 8.32 -8.38 -5.74
N ILE A 18 8.59 -7.13 -6.13
CA ILE A 18 9.07 -6.79 -7.48
C ILE A 18 10.46 -7.38 -7.72
N LEU A 19 11.39 -7.20 -6.77
CA LEU A 19 12.75 -7.75 -6.89
C LEU A 19 12.74 -9.28 -6.96
N TYR A 20 11.90 -9.92 -6.15
CA TYR A 20 11.70 -11.37 -6.17
C TYR A 20 11.12 -11.84 -7.51
N GLY A 21 10.04 -11.21 -7.98
CA GLY A 21 9.42 -11.54 -9.27
C GLY A 21 10.40 -11.41 -10.44
N ARG A 22 11.22 -10.33 -10.45
CA ARG A 22 12.26 -10.15 -11.46
C ARG A 22 13.35 -11.22 -11.43
N ARG A 23 13.68 -11.77 -10.25
CA ARG A 23 14.62 -12.90 -10.14
C ARG A 23 13.97 -14.19 -10.63
N LEU A 24 12.73 -14.45 -10.22
CA LEU A 24 11.99 -15.66 -10.58
C LEU A 24 11.79 -15.80 -12.10
N VAL A 25 11.41 -14.71 -12.77
CA VAL A 25 11.22 -14.69 -14.24
C VAL A 25 12.52 -14.97 -15.01
N LYS A 26 13.69 -14.70 -14.43
CA LYS A 26 14.98 -15.05 -15.06
C LYS A 26 15.35 -16.53 -14.91
N THR A 27 14.86 -17.18 -13.87
CA THR A 27 15.22 -18.56 -13.53
C THR A 27 14.20 -19.58 -14.03
N GLU A 28 12.92 -19.22 -14.09
CA GLU A 28 11.88 -20.10 -14.63
C GLU A 28 11.73 -19.94 -16.15
N LYS A 29 11.81 -21.06 -16.89
CA LYS A 29 11.40 -21.09 -18.29
C LYS A 29 9.89 -20.90 -18.37
N THR A 30 9.46 -19.98 -19.23
CA THR A 30 8.06 -19.55 -19.46
C THR A 30 7.20 -20.61 -20.14
N ASP A 31 7.16 -21.84 -19.61
CA ASP A 31 6.17 -22.87 -19.97
C ASP A 31 4.98 -22.81 -19.00
N ALA A 32 4.64 -21.60 -18.55
CA ALA A 32 3.47 -21.33 -17.72
C ALA A 32 2.22 -21.45 -18.59
N VAL A 33 1.85 -22.67 -18.93
CA VAL A 33 0.58 -22.97 -19.57
C VAL A 33 -0.50 -22.80 -18.50
N PHE A 34 -1.41 -21.85 -18.71
CA PHE A 34 -2.62 -21.70 -17.90
C PHE A 34 -3.31 -23.07 -17.82
N GLY A 35 -3.43 -23.64 -16.61
CA GLY A 35 -4.09 -24.94 -16.39
C GLY A 35 -3.29 -25.97 -15.60
N ASN A 36 -1.97 -25.81 -15.41
CA ASN A 36 -1.21 -26.68 -14.51
C ASN A 36 -1.05 -26.02 -13.11
N PRO A 37 -1.70 -26.55 -12.06
CA PRO A 37 -1.67 -25.96 -10.71
C PRO A 37 -0.29 -25.99 -10.07
N GLU A 38 0.62 -26.89 -10.47
CA GLU A 38 2.00 -26.88 -9.98
C GLU A 38 2.82 -25.73 -10.57
N LYS A 39 2.56 -25.36 -11.84
CA LYS A 39 3.24 -24.26 -12.53
C LYS A 39 2.61 -22.89 -12.29
N ALA A 40 1.38 -22.83 -11.75
CA ALA A 40 0.69 -21.58 -11.41
C ALA A 40 1.08 -20.97 -10.04
N LYS A 41 1.92 -21.65 -9.26
CA LYS A 41 2.29 -21.24 -7.87
C LYS A 41 3.13 -19.95 -7.80
N GLY A 42 3.70 -19.51 -8.91
CA GLY A 42 4.55 -18.32 -8.97
C GLY A 42 3.83 -16.99 -8.70
N GLY A 43 2.50 -16.92 -8.79
CA GLY A 43 1.76 -15.63 -8.81
C GLY A 43 1.65 -14.84 -7.51
N MET A 44 2.01 -15.40 -6.35
CA MET A 44 1.74 -14.79 -5.04
C MET A 44 2.38 -13.40 -4.87
N HIS A 45 3.58 -13.19 -5.40
CA HIS A 45 4.26 -11.90 -5.32
C HIS A 45 3.52 -10.79 -6.08
N TRP A 46 2.83 -11.11 -7.17
CA TRP A 46 1.99 -10.14 -7.89
C TRP A 46 0.70 -9.82 -7.14
N VAL A 47 0.12 -10.79 -6.43
CA VAL A 47 -1.02 -10.55 -5.54
C VAL A 47 -0.63 -9.57 -4.43
N ILE A 48 0.56 -9.74 -3.84
CA ILE A 48 1.10 -8.84 -2.81
C ILE A 48 1.29 -7.42 -3.38
N VAL A 49 1.85 -7.28 -4.58
CA VAL A 49 2.00 -5.96 -5.23
C VAL A 49 0.63 -5.31 -5.46
N GLY A 50 -0.33 -6.05 -6.03
CA GLY A 50 -1.66 -5.54 -6.33
C GLY A 50 -2.43 -5.10 -5.08
N SER A 51 -2.48 -5.94 -4.05
CA SER A 51 -3.16 -5.61 -2.80
C SER A 51 -2.50 -4.42 -2.08
N SER A 52 -1.17 -4.36 -2.09
CA SER A 52 -0.40 -3.25 -1.52
C SER A 52 -0.73 -1.92 -2.21
N PHE A 53 -0.85 -1.90 -3.54
CA PHE A 53 -1.22 -0.69 -4.29
C PHE A 53 -2.62 -0.19 -3.94
N ILE A 54 -3.58 -1.10 -3.77
CA ILE A 54 -4.95 -0.74 -3.35
C ILE A 54 -4.93 -0.13 -1.94
N ILE A 55 -4.22 -0.77 -1.00
CA ILE A 55 -4.12 -0.27 0.38
C ILE A 55 -3.39 1.08 0.43
N LEU A 56 -2.30 1.26 -0.32
CA LEU A 56 -1.59 2.54 -0.39
C LEU A 56 -2.47 3.64 -0.97
N SER A 57 -3.24 3.33 -2.01
CA SER A 57 -4.21 4.27 -2.59
C SER A 57 -5.26 4.68 -1.58
N TRP A 58 -5.79 3.73 -0.81
CA TRP A 58 -6.74 4.01 0.26
C TRP A 58 -6.10 4.89 1.37
N LEU A 59 -4.90 4.52 1.82
CA LEU A 59 -4.18 5.24 2.87
C LEU A 59 -3.84 6.66 2.44
N TYR A 60 -3.51 6.89 1.17
CA TYR A 60 -3.21 8.22 0.64
C TYR A 60 -4.36 9.22 0.85
N TYR A 61 -5.61 8.76 0.69
CA TYR A 61 -6.80 9.58 0.95
C TYR A 61 -7.31 9.51 2.39
N SER A 62 -6.70 8.70 3.24
CA SER A 62 -7.15 8.50 4.62
C SER A 62 -6.56 9.53 5.57
N TRP A 63 -7.36 10.00 6.52
CA TRP A 63 -6.90 10.92 7.56
C TRP A 63 -5.84 10.31 8.50
N ASP A 64 -5.88 8.99 8.69
CA ASP A 64 -4.96 8.27 9.58
C ASP A 64 -3.49 8.39 9.16
N ILE A 65 -3.19 8.41 7.85
CA ILE A 65 -1.82 8.59 7.38
C ILE A 65 -1.32 10.00 7.70
N ALA A 66 -2.16 11.02 7.45
CA ALA A 66 -1.84 12.41 7.70
C ALA A 66 -1.55 12.65 9.18
N LYS A 67 -2.40 12.13 10.08
CA LYS A 67 -2.18 12.21 11.53
C LYS A 67 -0.94 11.43 11.97
N SER A 68 -0.60 10.33 11.29
CA SER A 68 0.57 9.52 11.65
C SER A 68 1.91 10.16 11.29
N PHE A 69 1.98 10.93 10.19
CA PHE A 69 3.22 11.59 9.75
C PHE A 69 3.30 13.07 10.11
N TYR A 70 2.16 13.77 10.12
CA TYR A 70 2.07 15.21 10.38
C TYR A 70 0.99 15.50 11.46
N PRO A 71 1.19 15.01 12.70
CA PRO A 71 0.17 15.09 13.75
C PRO A 71 -0.26 16.52 14.09
N LYS A 72 0.68 17.48 14.05
CA LYS A 72 0.37 18.89 14.31
C LYS A 72 -0.52 19.47 13.22
N SER A 73 -0.06 19.42 11.96
CA SER A 73 -0.81 19.95 10.82
C SER A 73 -2.19 19.29 10.66
N ALA A 74 -2.29 17.99 10.92
CA ALA A 74 -3.58 17.29 10.92
C ALA A 74 -4.54 17.86 11.98
N ASN A 75 -4.08 18.09 13.21
CA ASN A 75 -4.93 18.67 14.25
C ASN A 75 -5.34 20.11 13.94
N GLU A 76 -4.44 20.94 13.40
CA GLU A 76 -4.74 22.32 12.99
C GLU A 76 -5.81 22.35 11.87
N LEU A 77 -5.69 21.48 10.87
CA LEU A 77 -6.69 21.35 9.80
C LEU A 77 -8.07 20.97 10.34
N CYS A 78 -8.13 20.08 11.33
CA CYS A 78 -9.37 19.74 12.00
C CYS A 78 -9.96 20.94 12.77
N GLN A 79 -9.13 21.74 13.43
CA GLN A 79 -9.57 22.95 14.12
C GLN A 79 -10.10 24.01 13.14
N VAL A 80 -9.42 24.24 12.02
CA VAL A 80 -9.89 25.17 10.98
C VAL A 80 -11.25 24.72 10.46
N ALA A 81 -11.43 23.44 10.15
CA ALA A 81 -12.73 22.91 9.71
C ALA A 81 -13.84 23.17 10.74
N LYS A 82 -13.55 22.97 12.03
CA LYS A 82 -14.51 23.22 13.12
C LYS A 82 -14.88 24.70 13.25
N VAL A 83 -13.92 25.61 13.08
CA VAL A 83 -14.18 27.07 13.08
C VAL A 83 -15.03 27.44 11.87
N THR A 84 -14.71 26.93 10.68
CA THR A 84 -15.49 27.18 9.46
C THR A 84 -16.93 26.71 9.58
N GLU A 85 -17.15 25.51 10.13
CA GLU A 85 -18.50 24.97 10.39
C GLU A 85 -19.29 25.86 11.36
N SER A 86 -18.62 26.40 12.39
CA SER A 86 -19.25 27.29 13.38
C SER A 86 -19.60 28.68 12.82
N LEU A 87 -18.90 29.14 11.78
CA LEU A 87 -19.15 30.44 11.12
C LEU A 87 -20.20 30.36 10.01
N LEU A 88 -20.44 29.16 9.46
CA LEU A 88 -21.46 28.88 8.44
C LEU A 88 -22.84 28.52 9.03
N SER A 89 -22.90 28.29 10.34
CA SER A 89 -24.13 28.13 11.14
C SER A 89 -24.63 29.47 11.65
#